data_AF-A0A2S7ZGT9-F1
#
_entry.id   AF-A0A2S7ZGT9-F1
#
_cell.length_a   1.000
_cell.length_b   1.000
_cell.length_c   1.000
_cell.angle_alpha   90.00
_cell.angle_beta   90.00
_cell.angle_gamma   90.00
#
_symmetry.space_group_name_H-M   'P 1'
#
loop_
_entity.id
_entity.type
_entity.pdbx_description
1 polymer ?
#
loop_
_entity_poly.entity_id
_entity_poly.type
_entity_poly.pdbx_seq_one_letter_code
_entity_poly.pdbx_strand_id
1 'polypeptide(L)' 'MTNYSGYVEHSDFYIRPQSYQDAFDFLCQLAVESDENTFYIGKVVDDGYDFYLEDEVMFVWNEDKGAWVRT' A
#
# COMPACT_ATOMS: atom_id res chain seq x y z
N MET A 1 -15.94 6.67 -6.50
CA MET A 1 -15.02 5.55 -6.78
C MET A 1 -13.81 5.79 -5.91
N THR A 2 -13.73 5.12 -4.76
CA THR A 2 -12.54 5.21 -3.90
C THR A 2 -11.48 4.33 -4.52
N ASN A 3 -10.66 4.90 -5.39
CA ASN A 3 -9.46 4.23 -5.87
C ASN A 3 -8.49 4.17 -4.67
N TYR A 4 -7.77 3.06 -4.51
CA TYR A 4 -6.77 2.88 -3.47
C TYR A 4 -5.38 2.92 -4.09
N SER A 5 -4.43 3.44 -3.35
CA SER A 5 -3.01 3.42 -3.71
C SER A 5 -2.20 3.25 -2.43
N GLY A 6 -0.89 3.18 -2.55
CA GLY A 6 0.00 2.83 -1.47
C GLY A 6 1.45 2.86 -1.89
N TYR A 7 2.32 2.56 -0.93
CA TYR A 7 3.77 2.59 -1.07
C TYR A 7 4.41 1.62 -0.07
N VAL A 8 5.64 1.21 -0.33
CA VAL A 8 6.50 0.50 0.64
C VAL A 8 7.40 1.53 1.34
N GLU A 9 7.94 1.21 2.52
CA GLU A 9 8.65 2.16 3.40
C GLU A 9 9.77 2.96 2.70
N HIS A 10 10.49 2.34 1.77
CA HIS A 10 11.56 2.99 0.99
C HIS A 10 11.17 3.30 -0.47
N SER A 11 9.88 3.35 -0.80
CA SER A 11 9.42 3.76 -2.14
C SER A 11 9.19 5.27 -2.20
N ASP A 12 9.89 5.94 -3.11
CA ASP A 12 9.69 7.35 -3.43
C ASP A 12 8.38 7.63 -4.21
N PHE A 13 7.65 6.58 -4.62
CA PHE A 13 6.47 6.69 -5.47
C PHE A 13 5.28 5.89 -4.95
N TYR A 14 4.09 6.45 -5.17
CA TYR A 14 2.83 5.74 -5.03
C TYR A 14 2.57 4.82 -6.22
N ILE A 15 1.96 3.66 -5.95
CA ILE A 15 1.46 2.80 -7.03
C ILE A 15 0.30 3.49 -7.75
N ARG A 16 0.01 3.07 -8.99
CA ARG A 16 -1.14 3.59 -9.71
C ARG A 16 -2.44 3.31 -8.91
N PRO A 17 -3.36 4.28 -8.78
CA PRO A 17 -4.67 4.07 -8.17
C PRO A 17 -5.42 2.88 -8.79
N GLN A 18 -5.82 1.92 -7.96
CA GLN A 18 -6.50 0.70 -8.37
C GLN A 18 -7.50 0.21 -7.30
N SER A 19 -8.08 -0.98 -7.46
CA SER A 19 -8.97 -1.52 -6.42
C SER A 19 -8.18 -1.83 -5.14
N TYR A 20 -8.86 -1.85 -3.98
CA TYR A 20 -8.20 -2.18 -2.72
C TYR A 20 -7.47 -3.52 -2.76
N GLN A 21 -8.11 -4.55 -3.33
CA GLN A 21 -7.54 -5.89 -3.41
C GLN A 21 -6.33 -5.91 -4.34
N ASP A 22 -6.42 -5.27 -5.50
CA ASP A 22 -5.29 -5.20 -6.43
C ASP A 22 -4.13 -4.40 -5.82
N ALA A 23 -4.40 -3.29 -5.13
CA ALA A 23 -3.41 -2.49 -4.40
C ALA A 23 -2.72 -3.34 -3.33
N PHE A 24 -3.48 -4.10 -2.56
CA PHE A 24 -2.96 -5.00 -1.54
C PHE A 24 -2.07 -6.09 -2.13
N ASP A 25 -2.55 -6.82 -3.12
CA ASP A 25 -1.78 -7.91 -3.71
C ASP A 25 -0.49 -7.40 -4.38
N PHE A 26 -0.56 -6.25 -5.06
CA PHE A 26 0.60 -5.61 -5.67
C PHE A 26 1.62 -5.15 -4.62
N LEU A 27 1.19 -4.53 -3.52
CA LEU A 27 2.09 -4.07 -2.46
C LEU A 27 2.70 -5.23 -1.67
N CYS A 28 1.96 -6.33 -1.48
CA CYS A 28 2.52 -7.56 -0.91
C CYS A 28 3.67 -8.07 -1.78
N GLN A 29 3.47 -8.14 -3.10
CA GLN A 29 4.50 -8.56 -4.02
C GLN A 29 5.69 -7.58 -4.03
N LEU A 30 5.42 -6.28 -4.13
CA LEU A 30 6.44 -5.23 -4.15
C LEU A 30 7.29 -5.25 -2.89
N ALA A 31 6.67 -5.43 -1.71
CA ALA A 31 7.39 -5.50 -0.45
C ALA A 31 8.32 -6.71 -0.40
N VAL A 32 7.84 -7.90 -0.81
CA VAL A 32 8.68 -9.12 -0.88
C VAL A 32 9.82 -8.96 -1.89
N GLU A 33 9.56 -8.39 -3.07
CA GLU A 33 10.59 -8.16 -4.10
C GLU A 33 11.63 -7.11 -3.68
N SER A 34 11.25 -6.21 -2.78
CA SER A 34 12.11 -5.14 -2.27
C SER A 34 12.77 -5.47 -0.92
N ASP A 35 12.57 -6.69 -0.39
CA ASP A 35 13.03 -7.11 0.95
C ASP A 35 12.49 -6.21 2.09
N GLU A 36 11.30 -5.65 1.89
CA GLU A 36 10.57 -4.81 2.83
C GLU A 36 9.59 -5.64 3.64
N ASN A 37 9.48 -5.32 4.93
CA ASN A 37 8.52 -5.98 5.83
C ASN A 37 7.30 -5.11 6.14
N THR A 38 7.17 -3.96 5.48
CA THR A 38 6.11 -2.98 5.74
C THR A 38 5.63 -2.32 4.45
N PHE A 39 4.32 -2.14 4.31
CA PHE A 39 3.74 -1.29 3.27
C PHE A 39 2.50 -0.56 3.78
N TYR A 40 2.08 0.46 3.02
CA TYR A 40 0.98 1.35 3.36
C TYR A 40 -0.05 1.36 2.23
N ILE A 41 -1.34 1.34 2.59
CA ILE A 41 -2.46 1.52 1.65
C ILE A 41 -3.37 2.61 2.15
N GLY A 42 -3.74 3.55 1.28
CA GLY A 42 -4.74 4.57 1.58
C GLY A 42 -5.73 4.75 0.43
N LYS A 43 -6.79 5.50 0.72
CA LYS A 43 -7.74 5.97 -0.28
C LYS A 43 -7.14 7.15 -1.02
N VAL A 44 -7.22 7.09 -2.34
CA VAL A 44 -6.77 8.16 -3.22
C VAL A 44 -7.76 9.31 -3.16
N VAL A 45 -7.27 10.47 -2.78
CA VAL A 45 -7.99 11.74 -2.84
C VAL A 45 -7.28 12.62 -3.87
N ASP A 46 -8.00 12.88 -4.96
CA ASP A 46 -7.55 13.72 -6.07
C ASP A 46 -7.70 15.20 -5.69
N ASP A 47 -6.61 15.97 -5.74
CA ASP A 47 -6.61 17.41 -5.44
C ASP A 47 -6.72 18.30 -6.69
N GLY A 48 -6.80 17.69 -7.89
CA GLY A 48 -6.87 18.37 -9.18
C GLY A 48 -5.52 18.55 -9.89
N TYR A 49 -4.40 18.36 -9.21
CA TYR A 49 -3.05 18.40 -9.78
C TYR A 49 -2.27 17.10 -9.52
N ASP A 50 -2.47 16.53 -8.34
CA ASP A 50 -1.90 15.25 -7.91
C ASP A 50 -2.92 14.53 -7.01
N PHE A 51 -2.51 13.45 -6.37
CA PHE A 51 -3.31 12.80 -5.35
C PHE A 51 -2.52 12.57 -4.07
N TYR A 52 -3.25 12.53 -2.95
CA TYR A 52 -2.73 12.09 -1.67
C TYR A 52 -3.52 10.89 -1.15
N LEU A 53 -2.99 10.25 -0.12
CA LEU A 53 -3.63 9.13 0.55
C LEU A 53 -4.35 9.63 1.81
N GLU A 54 -5.63 9.27 1.95
CA GLU A 54 -6.37 9.36 3.20
C GLU A 54 -6.59 7.96 3.79
N ASP A 55 -6.88 7.90 5.09
CA ASP A 55 -7.11 6.64 5.81
C ASP A 55 -5.99 5.62 5.55
N GLU A 56 -4.73 6.07 5.60
CA GLU A 56 -3.58 5.20 5.41
C GLU A 56 -3.55 4.10 6.48
N VAL A 57 -3.38 2.88 5.99
CA VAL A 57 -3.32 1.67 6.77
C VAL A 57 -1.96 1.03 6.56
N MET A 58 -1.25 0.78 7.66
CA MET A 58 0.02 0.09 7.63
C MET A 58 -0.19 -1.43 7.73
N PHE A 59 0.51 -2.17 6.89
CA PHE A 59 0.61 -3.61 6.94
C PHE A 59 2.05 -4.01 7.23
N VAL A 60 2.23 -4.88 8.21
CA VAL A 60 3.54 -5.41 8.60
C VAL A 60 3.54 -6.92 8.38
N TRP A 61 4.62 -7.46 7.85
CA TRP A 61 4.79 -8.90 7.71
C TRP A 61 4.91 -9.54 9.09
N ASN A 62 4.04 -10.49 9.39
CA ASN A 62 4.11 -11.27 10.63
C ASN A 62 4.67 -12.67 10.33
N GLU A 63 5.92 -12.91 10.70
CA GLU A 63 6.59 -14.19 10.48
C GLU A 63 5.90 -15.35 11.20
N ASP A 64 5.39 -15.13 12.42
CA ASP A 64 4.71 -16.16 13.22
C ASP A 64 3.42 -16.67 12.55
N LYS A 65 2.72 -15.78 11.84
CA LYS A 65 1.47 -16.07 11.13
C LYS A 65 1.67 -16.39 9.65
N GLY A 66 2.85 -16.09 9.09
CA GLY A 66 3.11 -16.13 7.66
C GLY A 66 2.13 -15.27 6.87
N ALA A 67 1.77 -14.09 7.40
CA ALA A 67 0.75 -13.22 6.80
C ALA A 67 1.01 -11.74 7.11
N TRP A 68 0.56 -10.88 6.20
CA TRP A 68 0.51 -9.43 6.40
C TRP A 68 -0.59 -9.07 7.41
N VAL A 69 -0.22 -8.39 8.50
CA VAL A 69 -1.15 -7.95 9.53
C VAL A 69 -1.30 -6.44 9.49
N ARG A 70 -2.56 -5.99 9.57
CA ARG A 70 -2.88 -4.58 9.73
C ARG A 70 -2.49 -4.10 11.12
N THR A 71 -1.73 -3.02 11.19
CA THR A 71 -1.42 -2.27 12.43
C THR A 71 -2.28 -1.02 12.54
#